data_AF-A0A2V7GKZ4-F1
#
_entry.id   AF-A0A2V7GKZ4-F1
#
_cell.length_a   1.000
_cell.length_b   1.000
_cell.length_c   1.000
_cell.angle_alpha   90.00
_cell.angle_beta   90.00
_cell.angle_gamma   90.00
#
_symmetry.space_group_name_H-M   'P 1'
#
loop_
_entity.id
_entity.type
_entity.pdbx_description
1 polymer ?
#
loop_
_entity_poly.entity_id
_entity_poly.type
_entity_poly.pdbx_seq_one_letter_code
_entity_poly.pdbx_strand_id
1 'polypeptide(L)' 'RKTRMARNPRTGDPVEVAARPVPVFKPSKELRAMVAEASERVTP' A
#
# COMPACT_ATOMS: atom_id res chain seq x y z
N ARG A 1 5.45 2.79 -10.21
CA ARG A 1 5.11 4.02 -9.47
C ARG A 1 5.58 5.22 -10.26
N LYS A 2 4.85 6.35 -10.19
CA LYS A 2 5.23 7.64 -10.80
C LYS A 2 6.34 8.31 -9.98
N THR A 3 7.02 9.30 -10.58
CA THR A 3 7.99 10.17 -9.89
C THR A 3 7.32 10.89 -8.73
N ARG A 4 8.01 11.03 -7.60
CA ARG A 4 7.49 11.68 -6.39
C ARG A 4 8.60 12.19 -5.49
N MET A 5 8.28 13.15 -4.62
CA MET A 5 9.12 13.49 -3.48
C MET A 5 8.94 12.47 -2.35
N ALA A 6 10.04 12.09 -1.71
CA ALA A 6 10.09 11.28 -0.51
C ALA A 6 10.94 11.99 0.56
N ARG A 7 11.10 11.35 1.73
CA ARG A 7 12.02 11.81 2.77
C ARG A 7 13.04 10.73 3.09
N ASN A 8 14.27 11.15 3.37
CA ASN A 8 15.31 10.25 3.87
C ASN A 8 14.90 9.75 5.27
N PRO A 9 14.75 8.43 5.50
CA PRO A 9 14.34 7.92 6.81
C PRO A 9 15.38 8.17 7.92
N ARG A 10 16.63 8.51 7.57
CA ARG A 10 17.69 8.83 8.53
C ARG A 10 17.75 10.31 8.92
N THR A 11 17.53 11.23 7.97
CA THR A 11 17.75 12.67 8.19
C THR A 11 16.49 13.52 8.05
N GLY A 12 15.44 12.99 7.42
CA GLY A 12 14.19 13.73 7.14
C GLY A 12 14.25 14.62 5.90
N ASP A 13 15.40 14.77 5.26
CA ASP A 13 15.59 15.62 4.09
C ASP A 13 14.73 15.17 2.90
N PRO A 14 14.22 16.10 2.09
CA PRO A 14 13.48 15.77 0.88
C PRO A 14 14.39 15.15 -0.18
N VAL A 15 13.91 14.08 -0.82
CA VAL A 15 14.62 13.35 -1.89
C VAL A 15 13.67 13.10 -3.05
N GLU A 16 14.10 13.39 -4.28
CA GLU A 16 13.34 13.05 -5.49
C GLU A 16 13.50 11.57 -5.84
N VAL A 17 12.38 10.87 -6.05
CA VAL A 17 12.34 9.45 -6.39
C VAL A 17 11.82 9.28 -7.81
N ALA A 18 12.68 8.78 -8.71
CA ALA A 18 12.35 8.52 -10.10
C ALA A 18 11.27 7.43 -10.27
N ALA A 19 10.54 7.50 -11.39
CA ALA A 19 9.54 6.51 -11.75
C ALA A 19 10.18 5.13 -12.02
N ARG A 20 9.58 4.07 -11.44
CA ARG A 20 9.99 2.67 -11.66
C ARG A 20 8.78 1.74 -11.58
N PRO A 21 8.66 0.69 -12.41
CA PRO A 21 7.58 -0.28 -12.30
C PRO A 21 7.66 -1.02 -10.96
N VAL A 22 6.50 -1.30 -10.36
CA VAL A 22 6.40 -2.12 -9.15
C VAL A 22 5.22 -3.08 -9.30
N PRO A 23 5.32 -4.30 -8.78
CA PRO A 23 4.20 -5.21 -8.73
C PRO A 23 3.10 -4.62 -7.83
N VAL A 24 1.85 -4.82 -8.24
CA VAL A 24 0.67 -4.43 -7.45
C VAL A 24 -0.24 -5.64 -7.38
N PHE A 25 -0.61 -6.01 -6.16
CA PHE A 25 -1.66 -6.99 -5.93
C PHE A 25 -3.03 -6.30 -6.03
N LYS A 26 -3.92 -6.84 -6.88
CA LYS A 26 -5.31 -6.40 -6.97
C LYS A 26 -6.20 -7.52 -6.42
N PRO A 27 -6.68 -7.42 -5.17
CA PRO A 27 -7.49 -8.47 -4.57
C PRO A 27 -8.80 -8.67 -5.34
N SER A 28 -9.19 -9.94 -5.53
CA SER A 28 -10.45 -10.32 -6.16
C SER A 28 -11.66 -9.89 -5.33
N LYS A 29 -12.85 -9.90 -5.94
CA LYS A 29 -14.11 -9.63 -5.23
C LYS A 29 -14.32 -10.61 -4.07
N GLU A 30 -14.06 -11.90 -4.31
CA GLU A 30 -14.24 -12.98 -3.34
C GLU A 30 -13.32 -12.79 -2.12
N LEU A 31 -12.02 -12.53 -2.35
CA LEU A 31 -11.07 -12.32 -1.26
C LEU A 31 -11.45 -11.11 -0.39
N ARG A 32 -11.93 -10.03 -1.02
CA ARG A 32 -12.41 -8.85 -0.26
C ARG A 32 -13.62 -9.19 0.61
N ALA A 33 -14.56 -9.99 0.10
CA ALA A 33 -15.75 -10.40 0.85
C ALA A 33 -15.39 -11.30 2.04
N MET A 34 -14.52 -12.29 1.83
CA MET A 34 -14.05 -13.19 2.90
C MET A 34 -13.36 -12.42 4.03
N VAL A 35 -12.51 -11.45 3.69
CA VAL A 35 -11.82 -10.61 4.71
C VAL A 35 -12.79 -9.71 5.46
N ALA A 36 -13.79 -9.13 4.78
CA ALA A 36 -14.80 -8.29 5.43
C ALA A 36 -15.63 -9.11 6.44
N GLU A 37 -16.11 -10.28 6.05
CA GLU A 37 -16.83 -11.20 6.95
C GLU A 37 -15.96 -11.63 8.15
N ALA A 38 -14.69 -11.96 7.89
CA ALA A 38 -13.76 -12.30 8.96
C ALA A 38 -13.51 -11.13 9.92
N SER A 39 -13.45 -9.89 9.42
CA SER A 39 -13.25 -8.71 10.26
C SER A 39 -14.43 -8.41 11.19
N GLU A 40 -15.65 -8.68 10.74
CA GLU A 40 -16.87 -8.48 11.53
C GLU A 40 -16.99 -9.50 12.68
N ARG A 41 -16.49 -10.73 12.48
CA ARG A 41 -16.46 -11.76 13.53
C ARG A 41 -15.44 -11.50 14.65
N VAL A 42 -14.45 -10.64 14.41
CA VAL A 42 -13.35 -10.37 15.36
C VAL A 42 -13.65 -9.16 16.26
N THR A 43 -14.70 -8.39 15.98
CA THR A 43 -15.10 -7.24 16.80
C THR A 43 -16.45 -7.50 17.49
N PRO A 44 -16.47 -7.97 18.75
CA PRO A 44 -17.65 -7.89 19.61
C PRO A 44 -17.88 -6.47 20.16
#